data_AF-A0A4V1IN20-F1
#
_entry.id   AF-A0A4V1IN20-F1
#
_cell.length_a   1.000
_cell.length_b   1.000
_cell.length_c   1.000
_cell.angle_alpha   90.00
_cell.angle_beta   90.00
_cell.angle_gamma   90.00
#
_symmetry.space_group_name_H-M   'P 1'
#
loop_
_entity.id
_entity.type
_entity.pdbx_description
1 polymer ?
#
loop_
_entity_poly.entity_id
_entity_poly.type
_entity_poly.pdbx_seq_one_letter_code
_entity_poly.pdbx_strand_id
1 'polypeptide(L)'
;MAKVEIYAETNKYNSYIVKDSNIIVGSNVTSYKVSDSYIIGYREKTDWKDSFTDSGNYGYFILNKKNAALIEGLNKDDLNNEINEINLNIKIDF
;
A
#
# COMPACT_ATOMS: atom_id res chain seq x y z
N MET A 1 5.05 -25.64 -4.39
CA MET A 1 5.18 -24.24 -3.93
C MET A 1 3.78 -23.69 -3.73
N ALA A 2 3.47 -23.14 -2.55
CA ALA A 2 2.17 -22.51 -2.30
C ALA A 2 2.09 -21.21 -3.12
N LYS A 3 0.94 -20.97 -3.77
CA LYS A 3 0.68 -19.73 -4.50
C LYS A 3 0.37 -18.65 -3.45
N VAL A 4 1.21 -17.63 -3.40
CA VAL A 4 1.00 -16.44 -2.58
C VAL A 4 -0.05 -15.57 -3.27
N GLU A 5 -1.14 -15.25 -2.59
CA GLU A 5 -2.20 -14.39 -3.12
C GLU A 5 -2.18 -13.05 -2.39
N ILE A 6 -1.98 -11.98 -3.16
CA ILE A 6 -2.07 -10.61 -2.69
C ILE A 6 -3.26 -9.97 -3.37
N TYR A 7 -4.19 -9.46 -2.58
CA TYR A 7 -5.38 -8.78 -3.07
C TYR A 7 -5.75 -7.61 -2.16
N ALA A 8 -6.54 -6.70 -2.72
CA ALA A 8 -7.10 -5.58 -1.98
C ALA A 8 -8.52 -5.92 -1.57
N GLU A 9 -8.84 -5.66 -0.31
CA GLU A 9 -10.18 -5.78 0.25
C GLU A 9 -10.70 -4.39 0.60
N THR A 10 -12.00 -4.21 0.49
CA THR A 10 -12.67 -2.95 0.82
C THR A 10 -13.89 -3.24 1.67
N ASN A 11 -14.11 -2.41 2.68
CA ASN A 11 -15.32 -2.38 3.48
C ASN A 11 -16.00 -1.02 3.31
N LYS A 12 -17.17 -0.83 3.95
CA LYS A 12 -17.96 0.41 3.83
C LYS A 12 -17.18 1.70 4.13
N TYR A 13 -16.11 1.61 4.91
CA TYR A 13 -15.37 2.76 5.40
C TYR A 13 -13.97 2.91 4.77
N ASN A 14 -13.39 1.82 4.27
CA ASN A 14 -11.94 1.67 4.24
C ASN A 14 -11.49 0.59 3.24
N SER A 15 -10.25 0.68 2.76
CA SER A 15 -9.60 -0.38 1.95
C SER A 15 -8.30 -0.83 2.59
N TYR A 16 -7.94 -2.10 2.43
CA TYR A 16 -6.69 -2.68 2.96
C TYR A 16 -6.11 -3.69 1.96
N ILE A 17 -4.81 -3.99 2.10
CA ILE A 17 -4.11 -4.98 1.27
C ILE A 17 -3.74 -6.18 2.11
N VAL A 18 -4.14 -7.37 1.65
CA VAL A 18 -3.94 -8.65 2.33
C VAL A 18 -3.00 -9.54 1.53
N LYS A 19 -2.16 -10.29 2.25
CA LYS A 19 -1.34 -11.39 1.74
C LYS A 19 -1.44 -12.58 2.67
N ASP A 20 -1.79 -13.75 2.14
CA ASP A 20 -1.82 -15.01 2.90
C ASP A 20 -2.58 -14.88 4.25
N SER A 21 -3.76 -14.22 4.22
CA SER A 21 -4.60 -13.89 5.39
C SER A 21 -4.01 -12.89 6.40
N ASN A 22 -2.89 -12.24 6.09
CA ASN A 22 -2.30 -11.17 6.89
C ASN A 22 -2.48 -9.82 6.20
N ILE A 23 -2.91 -8.81 6.97
CA ILE A 23 -2.99 -7.43 6.48
C ILE A 23 -1.57 -6.88 6.39
N ILE A 24 -1.16 -6.43 5.20
CA ILE A 24 0.13 -5.76 5.00
C ILE A 24 -0.04 -4.24 5.07
N VAL A 25 -1.19 -3.73 4.62
CA VAL A 25 -1.48 -2.29 4.56
C VAL A 25 -2.88 -2.08 5.11
N GLY A 26 -2.99 -1.26 6.15
CA GLY A 26 -4.19 -1.09 6.97
C GLY A 26 -5.39 -0.44 6.30
N SER A 27 -6.48 -0.29 7.06
CA SER A 27 -7.81 0.10 6.58
C SER A 27 -7.89 1.50 5.93
N ASN A 28 -6.94 2.38 6.18
CA ASN A 28 -6.97 3.77 5.71
C ASN A 28 -6.38 3.99 4.31
N VAL A 29 -6.28 2.95 3.47
CA VAL A 29 -5.92 3.11 2.05
C VAL A 29 -7.10 3.75 1.32
N THR A 30 -6.89 4.93 0.74
CA THR A 30 -7.91 5.65 -0.03
C THR A 30 -7.74 5.45 -1.53
N SER A 31 -6.52 5.19 -1.99
CA SER A 31 -6.22 4.90 -3.38
C SER A 31 -5.04 3.95 -3.52
N TYR A 32 -5.05 3.13 -4.57
CA TYR A 32 -3.93 2.27 -4.93
C TYR A 32 -3.98 1.87 -6.40
N LYS A 33 -2.81 1.52 -6.94
CA LYS A 33 -2.62 0.86 -8.23
C LYS A 33 -1.82 -0.42 -8.01
N VAL A 34 -2.25 -1.48 -8.68
CA VAL A 34 -1.57 -2.77 -8.68
C VAL A 34 -0.84 -2.94 -10.00
N SER A 35 0.44 -3.32 -9.92
CA SER A 35 1.22 -3.84 -11.05
C SER A 35 1.59 -5.30 -10.80
N ASP A 36 2.31 -5.90 -11.74
CA ASP A 36 2.77 -7.28 -11.63
C ASP A 36 3.64 -7.48 -10.38
N SER A 37 4.53 -6.53 -10.10
CA SER A 37 5.53 -6.64 -9.03
C SER A 37 5.28 -5.77 -7.81
N TYR A 38 4.43 -4.73 -7.93
CA TYR A 38 4.24 -3.75 -6.86
C TYR A 38 2.78 -3.38 -6.66
N ILE A 39 2.46 -2.91 -5.46
CA ILE A 39 1.25 -2.13 -5.19
C ILE A 39 1.71 -0.77 -4.68
N ILE A 40 1.23 0.29 -5.31
CA ILE A 40 1.54 1.65 -4.89
C ILE A 40 0.23 2.32 -4.53
N GLY A 41 0.18 2.99 -3.40
CA GLY A 41 -1.05 3.66 -2.99
C GLY A 41 -0.82 4.79 -2.01
N TYR A 42 -1.92 5.31 -1.49
CA TYR A 42 -1.96 6.40 -0.55
C TYR A 42 -2.85 6.05 0.63
N ARG A 43 -2.39 6.41 1.83
CA ARG A 43 -3.15 6.33 3.07
C ARG A 43 -3.43 7.72 3.60
N GLU A 44 -4.68 7.95 3.94
CA GLU A 44 -5.08 9.17 4.60
C GLU A 44 -5.03 8.99 6.13
N LYS A 45 -4.73 10.07 6.83
CA LYS A 45 -4.90 10.08 8.27
C LYS A 45 -6.39 10.03 8.58
N THR A 46 -6.80 9.05 9.38
CA THR A 46 -8.19 8.90 9.81
C THR A 46 -8.31 9.14 11.31
N ASP A 47 -9.36 9.85 11.72
CA ASP A 47 -9.73 9.98 13.13
C ASP A 47 -10.35 8.68 13.68
N TRP A 48 -10.72 7.75 12.78
CA TRP A 48 -11.18 6.42 13.13
C TRP A 48 -9.99 5.53 13.46
N LYS A 49 -9.67 5.42 14.75
CA LYS A 49 -8.72 4.42 15.25
C LYS A 49 -9.36 3.04 15.21
N ASP A 50 -9.33 2.38 14.06
CA ASP A 50 -9.46 0.93 14.06
C ASP A 50 -8.14 0.38 14.57
N SER A 51 -8.08 0.13 15.89
CA SER A 51 -6.84 -0.07 16.66
C SER A 51 -6.02 -1.28 16.22
N PHE A 52 -6.55 -2.12 15.33
CA PHE A 52 -5.91 -3.33 14.85
C PHE A 52 -5.07 -3.14 13.59
N THR A 53 -5.23 -2.04 12.84
CA THR A 53 -4.59 -1.90 11.51
C THR A 53 -4.00 -0.54 11.20
N ASP A 54 -4.10 0.46 12.08
CA ASP A 54 -3.45 1.76 11.87
C ASP A 54 -1.92 1.63 12.09
N SER A 55 -1.14 1.75 11.02
CA SER A 55 0.32 1.74 11.13
C SER A 55 0.88 3.06 11.67
N GLY A 56 0.08 4.14 11.71
CA GLY A 56 0.52 5.50 12.02
C GLY A 56 1.38 6.15 10.92
N ASN A 57 1.73 5.40 9.87
CA ASN A 57 2.49 5.87 8.72
C ASN A 57 1.53 6.24 7.57
N TYR A 58 1.18 7.52 7.52
CA TYR A 58 0.27 8.12 6.53
C TYR A 58 1.04 8.69 5.33
N GLY A 59 0.38 8.82 4.19
CA GLY A 59 1.01 9.23 2.94
C GLY A 59 1.10 8.08 1.93
N TYR A 60 2.02 8.19 0.99
CA TYR A 60 2.19 7.18 -0.04
C TYR A 60 2.92 5.95 0.51
N PHE A 61 2.65 4.80 -0.11
CA PHE A 61 3.34 3.56 0.17
C PHE A 61 3.64 2.78 -1.11
N ILE A 62 4.70 1.97 -1.06
CA ILE A 62 5.10 1.02 -2.08
C ILE A 62 5.24 -0.35 -1.42
N LEU A 63 4.48 -1.34 -1.90
CA LEU A 63 4.55 -2.73 -1.49
C LEU A 63 5.14 -3.56 -2.61
N ASN A 64 6.27 -4.23 -2.36
CA ASN A 64 6.83 -5.22 -3.28
C ASN A 64 6.14 -6.58 -3.09
N LYS A 65 5.45 -7.07 -4.13
CA LYS A 65 4.66 -8.31 -4.08
C LYS A 65 5.54 -9.57 -3.94
N LYS A 66 6.79 -9.52 -4.40
CA LYS A 66 7.70 -10.68 -4.39
C LYS A 66 8.17 -11.04 -2.98
N ASN A 67 8.56 -10.04 -2.19
CA ASN A 67 9.13 -10.24 -0.86
C ASN A 67 8.28 -9.63 0.27
N ALA A 68 7.15 -8.99 -0.05
CA ALA A 68 6.32 -8.23 0.90
C ALA A 68 7.08 -7.12 1.65
N ALA A 69 8.13 -6.56 1.05
CA ALA A 69 8.75 -5.34 1.57
C ALA A 69 7.80 -4.16 1.39
N LEU A 70 7.56 -3.42 2.46
CA LEU A 70 6.67 -2.27 2.51
C LEU A 70 7.48 -1.03 2.85
N ILE A 71 7.38 -0.02 1.98
CA ILE A 71 7.86 1.34 2.22
C ILE A 71 6.61 2.20 2.38
N GLU A 72 6.50 2.96 3.46
CA GLU A 72 5.29 3.71 3.81
C GLU A 72 5.65 5.01 4.52
N GLY A 73 4.68 5.92 4.61
CA GLY A 73 4.92 7.24 5.22
C GLY A 73 5.54 8.25 4.25
N LEU A 74 5.53 7.95 2.94
CA LEU A 74 6.20 8.77 1.93
C LEU A 74 5.37 10.02 1.63
N ASN A 75 6.04 11.16 1.48
CA ASN A 75 5.46 12.29 0.76
C ASN A 75 5.56 12.06 -0.76
N LYS A 76 5.04 13.00 -1.55
CA LYS A 76 5.01 12.86 -3.02
C LYS A 76 6.41 12.86 -3.64
N ASP A 77 7.34 13.63 -3.09
CA ASP A 77 8.71 13.73 -3.62
C ASP A 77 9.51 12.46 -3.31
N ASP A 78 9.40 11.95 -2.08
CA ASP A 78 10.03 10.69 -1.67
C ASP A 78 9.48 9.52 -2.48
N LEU A 79 8.17 9.47 -2.74
CA LEU A 79 7.56 8.47 -3.62
C LEU A 79 8.17 8.50 -5.03
N ASN A 80 8.32 9.69 -5.62
CA ASN A 80 8.87 9.82 -6.96
C ASN A 80 10.34 9.38 -6.99
N ASN A 81 11.11 9.69 -5.95
CA ASN A 81 12.50 9.23 -5.82
C ASN A 81 12.55 7.70 -5.76
N GLU A 82 11.75 7.08 -4.90
CA GLU A 82 11.67 5.62 -4.76
C GLU A 82 11.27 4.94 -6.08
N ILE A 83 10.26 5.47 -6.78
CA ILE A 83 9.81 4.95 -8.08
C ILE A 83 10.93 5.00 -9.13
N ASN A 84 11.70 6.09 -9.14
CA ASN A 84 12.83 6.24 -10.05
C ASN A 84 13.97 5.25 -9.69
N GLU A 85 14.28 5.08 -8.40
CA GLU A 85 15.32 4.15 -7.94
C GLU A 85 15.00 2.70 -8.27
N ILE A 86 13.75 2.29 -8.08
CA ILE A 86 13.28 0.93 -8.41
C ILE A 86 12.91 0.77 -9.90
N ASN A 87 13.16 1.80 -10.72
CA ASN A 87 12.90 1.85 -12.15
C ASN A 87 11.47 1.42 -12.53
N LEU A 88 10.50 1.90 -11.76
CA LEU A 88 9.08 1.63 -11.97
C LEU A 88 8.50 2.63 -12.98
N ASN A 89 8.16 2.16 -14.18
CA ASN A 89 7.47 2.98 -15.17
C ASN A 89 5.95 3.03 -14.90
N ILE A 90 5.53 3.59 -13.77
CA ILE A 90 4.13 3.77 -13.38
C ILE A 90 3.81 5.25 -13.22
N LYS A 91 2.79 5.72 -13.92
CA LYS A 91 2.22 7.05 -13.71
C LYS A 91 1.23 7.03 -12.55
N ILE A 92 1.51 7.79 -11.51
CA ILE A 92 0.62 7.99 -10.36
C ILE A 92 -0.13 9.31 -10.55
N ASP A 93 -1.45 9.23 -10.64
CA ASP A 93 -2.36 10.33 -11.00
C ASP A 93 -3.59 10.42 -10.10
N PHE A 94 -3.57 9.71 -8.97
CA PHE A 94 -4.58 9.80 -7.91
C PHE A 94 -4.17 10.80 -6.83
#